data_AF-A0AA88IVX6-F1
#
_entry.id   AF-A0AA88IVX6-F1
#
_cell.length_a   1.000
_cell.length_b   1.000
_cell.length_c   1.000
_cell.angle_alpha   90.00
_cell.angle_beta   90.00
_cell.angle_gamma   90.00
#
_symmetry.space_group_name_H-M   'P 1'
#
loop_
_entity.id
_entity.type
_entity.pdbx_description
1 polymer ?
#
loop_
_entity_poly.entity_id
_entity_poly.type
_entity_poly.pdbx_seq_one_letter_code
_entity_poly.pdbx_strand_id
1 'polypeptide(L)'
;MNQTDGKNGRRWWACRGQLYLVPMIHKAKVMLWTDVNYHDMEEIDSLQSIPDLESALCGVFQVDLAEPKRGVLLELYVQGVLFCRECNFRKEQTSAFLSIIKSVHEANVETPLNNIEQCFKYCKELLLCHSVRRPPFSINLFNSEEVNCIFKYIYNNYMRHFKLYKYIFTPQIKLDLSLTYSEIQDKEDSCAPEQGTLKKDGLLKHRKWSSQRKRQTHPVPNQSCRN
;
A
#
# COMPACT_ATOMS: atom_id res chain seq x y z
N MET A 1 0.26 45.41 5.14
CA MET A 1 -1.06 44.75 5.19
C MET A 1 -1.00 43.45 4.41
N ASN A 2 -0.99 42.34 5.15
CA ASN A 2 -1.56 41.01 4.90
C ASN A 2 -1.23 40.25 3.60
N GLN A 3 -0.11 39.53 3.70
CA GLN A 3 0.13 38.11 3.41
C GLN A 3 -1.10 37.18 3.31
N THR A 4 -1.13 36.29 2.29
CA THR A 4 -1.51 34.88 2.44
C THR A 4 -0.78 34.01 1.40
N ASP A 5 0.16 33.20 1.90
CA ASP A 5 0.79 32.06 1.24
C ASP A 5 -0.22 30.93 1.01
N GLY A 6 -0.36 30.47 -0.24
CA GLY A 6 -1.12 29.28 -0.61
C GLY A 6 -0.32 27.99 -0.39
N LYS A 7 -0.07 27.62 0.86
CA LYS A 7 0.49 26.29 1.20
C LYS A 7 -0.59 25.23 1.05
N ASN A 8 -0.58 24.50 -0.07
CA ASN A 8 -1.47 23.36 -0.30
C ASN A 8 -0.93 22.10 0.42
N GLY A 9 -0.94 22.14 1.76
CA GLY A 9 -0.59 21.02 2.62
C GLY A 9 -1.76 20.05 2.74
N ARG A 10 -1.75 19.00 1.92
CA ARG A 10 -2.70 17.87 2.00
C ARG A 10 -2.39 16.99 3.21
N ARG A 11 -2.75 17.46 4.40
CA ARG A 11 -2.59 16.75 5.69
C ARG A 11 -3.85 15.93 6.00
N TRP A 12 -3.96 14.74 5.41
CA TRP A 12 -5.14 13.86 5.45
C TRP A 12 -5.08 12.79 6.53
N TRP A 13 -4.97 13.11 7.83
CA TRP A 13 -4.98 12.04 8.85
C TRP A 13 -5.76 12.34 10.12
N ALA A 14 -6.46 13.47 10.21
CA ALA A 14 -7.15 13.82 11.44
C ALA A 14 -8.47 14.55 11.16
N CYS A 15 -9.57 13.82 11.00
CA CYS A 15 -10.85 14.14 11.65
C CYS A 15 -12.02 13.23 11.22
N ARG A 16 -12.66 12.63 12.24
CA ARG A 16 -14.09 12.26 12.37
C ARG A 16 -14.56 10.94 11.74
N GLY A 17 -14.98 10.05 12.64
CA GLY A 17 -15.50 8.72 12.35
C GLY A 17 -16.82 8.72 11.57
N GLN A 18 -17.08 7.53 11.01
CA GLN A 18 -18.32 7.08 10.39
C GLN A 18 -18.61 7.41 8.90
N LEU A 19 -17.62 7.79 8.08
CA LEU A 19 -17.79 7.89 6.60
C LEU A 19 -16.73 7.16 5.75
N TYR A 20 -15.69 6.58 6.34
CA TYR A 20 -14.46 6.14 5.64
C TYR A 20 -14.44 4.69 5.12
N LEU A 21 -15.59 4.02 5.02
CA LEU A 21 -15.61 2.62 4.58
C LEU A 21 -16.02 2.45 3.11
N VAL A 22 -16.86 3.34 2.58
CA VAL A 22 -17.33 3.21 1.20
C VAL A 22 -16.29 3.82 0.25
N PRO A 23 -15.72 3.04 -0.68
CA PRO A 23 -14.81 3.58 -1.68
C PRO A 23 -15.48 4.67 -2.53
N MET A 24 -14.78 5.78 -2.72
CA MET A 24 -15.30 6.91 -3.51
C MET A 24 -15.33 6.58 -5.00
N ILE A 25 -16.38 7.02 -5.68
CA ILE A 25 -16.44 6.96 -7.15
C ILE A 25 -15.59 8.10 -7.70
N HIS A 26 -14.40 7.76 -8.17
CA HIS A 26 -13.48 8.70 -8.79
C HIS A 26 -13.93 9.01 -10.22
N LYS A 27 -13.92 10.29 -10.59
CA LYS A 27 -14.17 10.74 -11.97
C LYS A 27 -12.85 11.01 -12.66
N ALA A 28 -12.66 10.45 -13.85
CA ALA A 28 -11.48 10.71 -14.65
C ALA A 28 -11.35 12.21 -14.98
N LYS A 29 -10.11 12.71 -14.87
CA LYS A 29 -9.69 14.06 -15.22
C LYS A 29 -8.45 13.97 -16.10
N VAL A 30 -8.13 15.05 -16.80
CA VAL A 30 -6.88 15.15 -17.55
C VAL A 30 -5.72 15.28 -16.55
N MET A 31 -4.71 14.42 -16.68
CA MET A 31 -3.58 14.24 -15.76
C MET A 31 -2.24 14.73 -16.33
N LEU A 32 -2.29 15.55 -17.39
CA LEU A 32 -1.09 16.10 -18.01
C LEU A 32 -0.50 17.22 -17.11
N TRP A 33 0.77 17.10 -16.75
CA TRP A 33 1.50 18.05 -15.91
C TRP A 33 0.88 18.29 -14.51
N THR A 34 0.05 17.37 -14.01
CA THR A 34 -0.64 17.54 -12.72
C THR A 34 0.28 17.27 -11.53
N ASP A 35 1.03 16.18 -11.59
CA ASP A 35 1.90 15.73 -10.49
C ASP A 35 3.38 15.86 -10.82
N VAL A 36 3.75 15.65 -12.08
CA VAL A 36 5.11 15.84 -12.59
C VAL A 36 5.08 17.04 -13.52
N ASN A 37 5.71 18.15 -13.15
CA ASN A 37 5.72 19.36 -13.99
C ASN A 37 6.71 19.22 -15.16
N TYR A 38 6.73 20.19 -16.08
CA TYR A 38 7.62 20.15 -17.24
C TYR A 38 9.11 20.10 -16.88
N HIS A 39 9.53 20.92 -15.91
CA HIS A 39 10.92 20.97 -15.44
C HIS A 39 11.32 19.67 -14.76
N ASP A 40 10.47 19.14 -13.88
CA ASP A 40 10.67 17.86 -13.19
C ASP A 40 10.84 16.73 -14.21
N MET A 41 10.04 16.75 -15.28
CA MET A 41 10.11 15.74 -16.34
C MET A 41 11.40 15.86 -17.16
N GLU A 42 11.92 17.06 -17.39
CA GLU A 42 13.22 17.27 -18.05
C GLU A 42 14.35 16.64 -17.23
N GLU A 43 14.34 16.86 -15.91
CA GLU A 43 15.28 16.26 -14.99
C GLU A 43 15.16 14.73 -15.01
N ILE A 44 13.95 14.19 -14.80
CA ILE A 44 13.68 12.76 -14.81
C ILE A 44 14.13 12.10 -16.12
N ASP A 45 13.91 12.73 -17.28
CA ASP A 45 14.28 12.18 -18.58
C ASP A 45 15.81 12.05 -18.74
N SER A 46 16.57 12.98 -18.16
CA SER A 46 18.04 12.97 -18.21
C SER A 46 18.69 11.89 -17.34
N LEU A 47 18.01 11.41 -16.28
CA LEU A 47 18.57 10.51 -15.28
C LEU A 47 18.59 9.04 -15.75
N GLN A 48 19.77 8.44 -15.95
CA GLN A 48 19.88 7.02 -16.34
C GLN A 48 20.05 6.07 -15.15
N SER A 49 20.54 6.59 -14.03
CA SER A 49 20.82 5.83 -12.81
C SER A 49 19.55 5.64 -11.99
N ILE A 50 19.25 4.39 -11.61
CA ILE A 50 18.09 4.03 -10.76
C ILE A 50 18.06 4.81 -9.43
N PRO A 51 19.15 4.89 -8.62
CA PRO A 51 19.10 5.60 -7.34
C PRO A 51 18.88 7.11 -7.50
N ASP A 52 19.42 7.71 -8.56
CA ASP A 52 19.21 9.15 -8.82
C ASP A 52 17.77 9.41 -9.26
N LEU A 53 17.22 8.53 -10.09
CA LEU A 53 15.82 8.56 -10.50
C LEU A 53 14.88 8.37 -9.31
N GLU A 54 15.17 7.45 -8.40
CA GLU A 54 14.42 7.24 -7.16
C GLU A 54 14.41 8.52 -6.30
N SER A 55 15.57 9.16 -6.14
CA SER A 55 15.71 10.42 -5.40
C SER A 55 14.89 11.55 -6.01
N ALA A 56 14.96 11.72 -7.35
CA ALA A 56 14.19 12.74 -8.07
C ALA A 56 12.68 12.49 -7.93
N LEU A 57 12.21 11.26 -8.13
CA LEU A 57 10.80 10.89 -7.99
C LEU A 57 10.29 11.08 -6.56
N CYS A 58 11.13 10.83 -5.56
CA CYS A 58 10.81 11.09 -4.15
C CYS A 58 10.52 12.58 -3.91
N GLY A 59 11.35 13.47 -4.49
CA GLY A 59 11.15 14.92 -4.43
C GLY A 59 9.89 15.38 -5.16
N VAL A 60 9.70 14.93 -6.41
CA VAL A 60 8.57 15.32 -7.27
C VAL A 60 7.22 14.90 -6.66
N PHE A 61 7.12 13.64 -6.22
CA PHE A 61 5.89 13.13 -5.62
C PHE A 61 5.73 13.47 -4.14
N GLN A 62 6.72 14.12 -3.52
CA GLN A 62 6.74 14.48 -2.09
C GLN A 62 6.41 13.28 -1.20
N VAL A 63 7.10 12.16 -1.41
CA VAL A 63 6.82 10.90 -0.73
C VAL A 63 7.33 10.93 0.73
N ASP A 64 6.51 11.42 1.64
CA ASP A 64 6.78 11.39 3.09
C ASP A 64 6.20 10.12 3.74
N LEU A 65 6.88 8.99 3.51
CA LEU A 65 6.49 7.69 4.06
C LEU A 65 7.67 7.01 4.78
N ALA A 66 7.34 6.26 5.83
CA ALA A 66 8.29 5.37 6.49
C ALA A 66 8.53 4.09 5.66
N GLU A 67 9.71 3.50 5.80
CA GLU A 67 9.98 2.18 5.23
C GLU A 67 9.10 1.10 5.89
N PRO A 68 8.65 0.07 5.16
CA PRO A 68 8.97 -0.27 3.75
C PRO A 68 8.05 0.40 2.71
N LYS A 69 7.08 1.24 3.15
CA LYS A 69 6.06 1.80 2.24
C LYS A 69 6.68 2.72 1.20
N ARG A 70 7.68 3.50 1.61
CA ARG A 70 8.41 4.42 0.73
C ARG A 70 9.09 3.66 -0.42
N GLY A 71 9.93 2.67 -0.12
CA GLY A 71 10.62 1.90 -1.16
C GLY A 71 9.66 1.24 -2.14
N VAL A 72 8.56 0.65 -1.66
CA VAL A 72 7.56 0.01 -2.54
C VAL A 72 6.83 1.01 -3.44
N LEU A 73 6.57 2.23 -2.94
CA LEU A 73 5.92 3.27 -3.75
C LEU A 73 6.88 3.86 -4.79
N LEU A 74 8.13 4.11 -4.40
CA LEU A 74 9.14 4.62 -5.32
C LEU A 74 9.49 3.61 -6.41
N GLU A 75 9.61 2.32 -6.05
CA GLU A 75 9.78 1.24 -7.02
C GLU A 75 8.66 1.25 -8.08
N LEU A 76 7.39 1.43 -7.67
CA LEU A 76 6.28 1.55 -8.60
C LEU A 76 6.46 2.72 -9.59
N TYR A 77 6.97 3.86 -9.14
CA TYR A 77 7.21 5.02 -10.01
C TYR A 77 8.43 4.83 -10.91
N VAL A 78 9.53 4.32 -10.37
CA VAL A 78 10.76 4.01 -11.13
C VAL A 78 10.44 3.04 -12.27
N GLN A 79 9.77 1.93 -11.95
CA GLN A 79 9.36 0.95 -12.96
C GLN A 79 8.41 1.56 -14.01
N GLY A 80 7.59 2.52 -13.61
CA GLY A 80 6.74 3.29 -14.53
C GLY A 80 7.57 4.11 -15.52
N VAL A 81 8.60 4.83 -15.06
CA VAL A 81 9.50 5.60 -15.93
C VAL A 81 10.26 4.68 -16.87
N LEU A 82 10.81 3.57 -16.37
CA LEU A 82 11.54 2.59 -17.19
C LEU A 82 10.66 2.02 -18.30
N PHE A 83 9.41 1.67 -17.99
CA PHE A 83 8.44 1.23 -18.98
C PHE A 83 8.16 2.29 -20.06
N CYS A 84 8.01 3.56 -19.67
CA CYS A 84 7.81 4.64 -20.63
C CYS A 84 9.01 4.79 -21.58
N ARG A 85 10.23 4.62 -21.07
CA ARG A 85 11.46 4.62 -21.89
C ARG A 85 11.49 3.45 -22.86
N GLU A 86 11.16 2.25 -22.41
CA GLU A 86 11.06 1.05 -23.27
C GLU A 86 10.04 1.25 -24.40
N CYS A 87 8.94 1.95 -24.13
CA CYS A 87 7.90 2.26 -25.11
C CYS A 87 8.18 3.52 -25.95
N ASN A 88 9.31 4.20 -25.74
CA ASN A 88 9.67 5.48 -26.39
C ASN A 88 8.60 6.58 -26.26
N PHE A 89 7.98 6.69 -25.08
CA PHE A 89 6.98 7.72 -24.81
C PHE A 89 7.61 9.11 -24.69
N ARG A 90 6.86 10.12 -25.14
CA ARG A 90 7.21 11.54 -24.99
C ARG A 90 7.10 11.97 -23.53
N LYS A 91 7.72 13.10 -23.19
CA LYS A 91 7.70 13.69 -21.84
C LYS A 91 6.28 13.93 -21.34
N GLU A 92 5.39 14.44 -22.20
CA GLU A 92 3.98 14.65 -21.89
C GLU A 92 3.28 13.32 -21.52
N GLN A 93 3.56 12.27 -22.29
CA GLN A 93 3.00 10.94 -22.12
C GLN A 93 3.48 10.30 -20.81
N THR A 94 4.78 10.40 -20.52
CA THR A 94 5.38 9.90 -19.27
C THR A 94 4.83 10.62 -18.05
N SER A 95 4.76 11.95 -18.07
CA SER A 95 4.14 12.75 -16.99
C SER A 95 2.69 12.34 -16.72
N ALA A 96 1.88 12.21 -17.78
CA ALA A 96 0.49 11.80 -17.65
C ALA A 96 0.35 10.37 -17.13
N PHE A 97 1.18 9.44 -17.63
CA PHE A 97 1.16 8.04 -17.20
C PHE A 97 1.51 7.88 -15.72
N LEU A 98 2.56 8.56 -15.24
CA LEU A 98 2.94 8.52 -13.83
C LEU A 98 1.82 9.07 -12.94
N SER A 99 1.18 10.16 -13.38
CA SER A 99 0.04 10.78 -12.68
C SER A 99 -1.19 9.86 -12.66
N ILE A 100 -1.43 9.09 -13.74
CA ILE A 100 -2.47 8.06 -13.80
C ILE A 100 -2.17 6.93 -12.80
N ILE A 101 -0.94 6.40 -12.78
CA ILE A 101 -0.54 5.35 -11.84
C ILE A 101 -0.72 5.82 -10.40
N LYS A 102 -0.25 7.03 -10.09
CA LYS A 102 -0.42 7.64 -8.76
C LYS A 102 -1.89 7.72 -8.37
N SER A 103 -2.74 8.24 -9.26
CA SER A 103 -4.17 8.38 -8.98
C SER A 103 -4.87 7.04 -8.76
N VAL A 104 -4.51 6.02 -9.54
CA VAL A 104 -5.03 4.66 -9.37
C VAL A 104 -4.55 4.07 -8.04
N HIS A 105 -3.30 4.33 -7.66
CA HIS A 105 -2.74 3.91 -6.39
C HIS A 105 -3.43 4.56 -5.19
N GLU A 106 -3.60 5.88 -5.23
CA GLU A 106 -4.33 6.64 -4.20
C GLU A 106 -5.77 6.11 -4.04
N ALA A 107 -6.48 5.86 -5.15
CA ALA A 107 -7.82 5.28 -5.11
C ALA A 107 -7.85 3.86 -4.49
N ASN A 108 -6.83 3.04 -4.72
CA ASN A 108 -6.75 1.71 -4.11
C ASN A 108 -6.57 1.78 -2.58
N VAL A 109 -5.70 2.67 -2.11
CA VAL A 109 -5.32 2.75 -0.68
C VAL A 109 -6.29 3.60 0.15
N GLU A 110 -7.21 4.34 -0.49
CA GLU A 110 -8.21 5.19 0.16
C GLU A 110 -9.09 4.42 1.17
N THR A 111 -9.44 3.17 0.87
CA THR A 111 -10.29 2.34 1.74
C THR A 111 -9.61 1.02 2.08
N PRO A 112 -9.77 0.49 3.31
CA PRO A 112 -9.37 -0.88 3.63
C PRO A 112 -10.20 -1.94 2.88
N LEU A 113 -11.38 -1.59 2.37
CA LEU A 113 -12.27 -2.53 1.70
C LEU A 113 -11.81 -2.83 0.26
N ASN A 114 -12.10 -4.04 -0.22
CA ASN A 114 -11.78 -4.41 -1.60
C ASN A 114 -12.55 -3.54 -2.61
N ASN A 115 -11.82 -2.72 -3.36
CA ASN A 115 -12.35 -1.80 -4.37
C ASN A 115 -11.72 -2.03 -5.76
N ILE A 116 -11.24 -3.25 -6.03
CA ILE A 116 -10.55 -3.60 -7.28
C ILE A 116 -11.34 -3.25 -8.55
N GLU A 117 -12.64 -3.52 -8.57
CA GLU A 117 -13.49 -3.23 -9.73
C GLU A 117 -13.60 -1.74 -10.01
N GLN A 118 -13.68 -0.92 -8.95
CA GLN A 118 -13.74 0.54 -9.06
C GLN A 118 -12.39 1.12 -9.50
N CYS A 119 -11.28 0.65 -8.94
CA CYS A 119 -9.94 1.05 -9.38
C CYS A 119 -9.69 0.67 -10.84
N PHE A 120 -10.15 -0.52 -11.26
CA PHE A 120 -10.02 -0.97 -12.63
C PHE A 120 -10.87 -0.15 -13.60
N LYS A 121 -12.12 0.15 -13.22
CA LYS A 121 -12.99 1.06 -13.98
C LYS A 121 -12.38 2.45 -14.08
N TYR A 122 -11.88 3.00 -12.98
CA TYR A 122 -11.24 4.30 -12.94
C TYR A 122 -9.99 4.36 -13.82
N CYS A 123 -9.15 3.32 -13.79
CA CYS A 123 -8.00 3.19 -14.69
C CYS A 123 -8.43 3.23 -16.16
N LYS A 124 -9.47 2.48 -16.56
CA LYS A 124 -9.99 2.52 -17.94
C LYS A 124 -10.52 3.90 -18.32
N GLU A 125 -11.26 4.56 -17.44
CA GLU A 125 -11.77 5.91 -17.69
C GLU A 125 -10.64 6.93 -17.85
N LEU A 126 -9.59 6.85 -17.02
CA LEU A 126 -8.40 7.66 -17.15
C LEU A 126 -7.69 7.43 -18.49
N LEU A 127 -7.52 6.17 -18.92
CA LEU A 127 -6.88 5.90 -20.21
C LEU A 127 -7.70 6.41 -21.40
N LEU A 128 -9.03 6.26 -21.35
CA LEU A 128 -9.92 6.80 -22.38
C LEU A 128 -9.91 8.34 -22.43
N CYS A 129 -9.81 8.99 -21.27
CA CYS A 129 -9.66 10.44 -21.13
C CYS A 129 -8.39 10.97 -21.84
N HIS A 130 -7.36 10.14 -22.00
CA HIS A 130 -6.10 10.54 -22.61
C HIS A 130 -5.91 10.01 -24.04
N SER A 131 -6.92 9.36 -24.62
CA SER A 131 -6.86 8.83 -26.00
C SER A 131 -7.90 9.43 -26.95
N VAL A 132 -8.95 10.07 -26.42
CA VAL A 132 -10.00 10.67 -27.22
C VAL A 132 -9.91 12.20 -27.15
N ARG A 133 -10.07 12.90 -28.29
CA ARG A 133 -10.07 14.37 -28.33
C ARG A 133 -11.46 14.95 -28.06
N ARG A 134 -11.73 15.38 -26.82
CA ARG A 134 -12.94 16.14 -26.43
C ARG A 134 -12.59 17.19 -25.36
N PRO A 135 -11.92 18.31 -25.72
CA PRO A 135 -11.71 19.41 -24.78
C PRO A 135 -13.04 19.91 -24.21
N PRO A 136 -13.13 20.30 -22.91
CA PRO A 136 -12.10 20.31 -21.87
C PRO A 136 -11.91 18.97 -21.14
N PHE A 137 -12.67 17.93 -21.46
CA PHE A 137 -12.79 16.71 -20.66
C PHE A 137 -11.74 15.65 -21.00
N SER A 138 -11.23 15.62 -22.23
CA SER A 138 -10.29 14.61 -22.69
C SER A 138 -9.31 15.17 -23.71
N ILE A 139 -8.11 14.60 -23.74
CA ILE A 139 -7.02 14.97 -24.65
C ILE A 139 -6.59 13.75 -25.46
N ASN A 140 -6.11 13.96 -26.69
CA ASN A 140 -5.54 12.90 -27.51
C ASN A 140 -4.02 12.86 -27.30
N LEU A 141 -3.59 12.24 -26.20
CA LEU A 141 -2.19 12.13 -25.82
C LEU A 141 -1.59 10.77 -26.20
N PHE A 142 -2.40 9.71 -26.11
CA PHE A 142 -2.03 8.34 -26.44
C PHE A 142 -2.82 7.82 -27.63
N ASN A 143 -2.12 7.13 -28.52
CA ASN A 143 -2.70 6.37 -29.63
C ASN A 143 -3.33 5.07 -29.10
N SER A 144 -4.20 4.44 -29.90
CA SER A 144 -4.88 3.19 -29.51
C SER A 144 -3.90 2.07 -29.11
N GLU A 145 -2.79 1.93 -29.83
CA GLU A 145 -1.75 0.95 -29.53
C GLU A 145 -1.03 1.24 -28.20
N GLU A 146 -0.67 2.50 -27.97
CA GLU A 146 -0.03 2.95 -26.72
C GLU A 146 -0.95 2.74 -25.52
N VAL A 147 -2.25 3.04 -25.65
CA VAL A 147 -3.25 2.78 -24.61
C VAL A 147 -3.32 1.30 -24.25
N ASN A 148 -3.33 0.42 -25.26
CA ASN A 148 -3.36 -1.03 -25.03
C ASN A 148 -2.07 -1.50 -24.34
N CYS A 149 -0.92 -0.96 -24.72
CA CYS A 149 0.36 -1.24 -24.09
C CYS A 149 0.36 -0.83 -22.62
N ILE A 150 -0.04 0.42 -22.33
CA ILE A 150 -0.18 0.97 -20.98
C ILE A 150 -1.15 0.14 -20.14
N PHE A 151 -2.32 -0.18 -20.69
CA PHE A 151 -3.34 -0.95 -19.99
C PHE A 151 -2.82 -2.34 -19.61
N LYS A 152 -2.13 -3.02 -20.54
CA LYS A 152 -1.50 -4.32 -20.29
C LYS A 152 -0.41 -4.22 -19.21
N TYR A 153 0.39 -3.17 -19.24
CA TYR A 153 1.41 -2.92 -18.23
C TYR A 153 0.79 -2.72 -16.83
N ILE A 154 -0.18 -1.80 -16.70
CA ILE A 154 -0.87 -1.54 -15.43
C ILE A 154 -1.56 -2.81 -14.92
N TYR A 155 -2.22 -3.56 -15.80
CA TYR A 155 -2.89 -4.79 -15.42
C TYR A 155 -1.90 -5.82 -14.83
N ASN A 156 -0.78 -6.05 -15.50
CA ASN A 156 0.17 -7.08 -15.10
C ASN A 156 1.03 -6.68 -13.89
N ASN A 157 1.52 -5.43 -13.85
CA ASN A 157 2.46 -4.98 -12.81
C ASN A 157 1.76 -4.40 -11.58
N TYR A 158 0.54 -3.85 -11.74
CA TYR A 158 -0.19 -3.24 -10.63
C TYR A 158 -1.42 -4.05 -10.22
N MET A 159 -2.36 -4.28 -11.14
CA MET A 159 -3.68 -4.87 -10.80
C MET A 159 -3.58 -6.32 -10.33
N ARG A 160 -2.68 -7.14 -10.89
CA ARG A 160 -2.43 -8.51 -10.38
C ARG A 160 -1.93 -8.52 -8.94
N HIS A 161 -1.20 -7.48 -8.54
CA HIS A 161 -0.63 -7.33 -7.21
C HIS A 161 -1.46 -6.40 -6.32
N PHE A 162 -2.72 -6.15 -6.67
CA PHE A 162 -3.62 -5.24 -5.96
C PHE A 162 -3.68 -5.49 -4.44
N LYS A 163 -3.78 -6.77 -4.03
CA LYS A 163 -3.82 -7.17 -2.60
C LYS A 163 -2.53 -6.85 -1.86
N LEU A 164 -1.38 -6.92 -2.52
CA LEU A 164 -0.07 -6.61 -1.93
C LEU A 164 0.02 -5.13 -1.59
N TYR A 165 -0.27 -4.26 -2.56
CA TYR A 165 -0.32 -2.82 -2.33
C TYR A 165 -1.33 -2.49 -1.23
N LYS A 166 -2.52 -3.10 -1.28
CA LYS A 166 -3.51 -2.85 -0.25
C LYS A 166 -3.03 -3.23 1.15
N TYR A 167 -2.38 -4.40 1.29
CA TYR A 167 -1.83 -4.85 2.57
C TYR A 167 -0.74 -3.92 3.12
N ILE A 168 0.16 -3.42 2.27
CA ILE A 168 1.28 -2.56 2.70
C ILE A 168 0.79 -1.17 3.11
N PHE A 169 -0.13 -0.59 2.33
CA PHE A 169 -0.51 0.81 2.51
C PHE A 169 -1.70 1.01 3.45
N THR A 170 -2.58 0.02 3.61
CA THR A 170 -3.72 0.10 4.52
C THR A 170 -3.28 0.01 5.99
N PRO A 171 -3.75 0.91 6.89
CA PRO A 171 -3.49 0.79 8.32
C PRO A 171 -4.14 -0.49 8.88
N GLN A 172 -3.37 -1.28 9.62
CA GLN A 172 -3.88 -2.48 10.28
C GLN A 172 -4.75 -2.09 11.49
N ILE A 173 -6.02 -2.48 11.46
CA ILE A 173 -6.91 -2.35 12.62
C ILE A 173 -6.65 -3.53 13.54
N LYS A 174 -6.10 -3.28 14.72
CA LYS A 174 -5.94 -4.31 15.77
C LYS A 174 -7.17 -4.29 16.65
N LEU A 175 -7.82 -5.44 16.78
CA LEU A 175 -8.94 -5.63 17.69
C LEU A 175 -8.38 -6.21 18.99
N ASP A 176 -8.36 -5.40 20.04
CA ASP A 176 -7.94 -5.83 21.38
C ASP A 176 -9.18 -6.31 22.14
N LEU A 177 -9.27 -7.62 22.37
CA LEU A 177 -10.41 -8.25 23.04
C LEU A 177 -10.02 -8.56 24.48
N SER A 178 -10.60 -7.82 25.42
CA SER A 178 -10.58 -8.19 26.83
C SER A 178 -11.80 -9.07 27.13
N LEU A 179 -11.55 -10.34 27.44
CA LEU A 179 -12.58 -11.27 27.88
C LEU A 179 -12.49 -11.44 29.39
N THR A 180 -13.57 -11.11 30.10
CA THR A 180 -13.73 -11.44 31.51
C THR A 180 -14.75 -12.56 31.61
N TYR A 181 -14.29 -13.76 31.96
CA TYR A 181 -15.19 -14.88 32.21
C TYR A 181 -15.80 -14.71 33.61
N SER A 182 -17.11 -14.60 33.69
CA SER A 182 -17.82 -14.71 34.97
C SER A 182 -17.87 -16.19 35.32
N GLU A 183 -17.26 -16.58 36.44
CA GLU A 183 -17.42 -17.93 36.99
C GLU A 183 -18.92 -18.19 37.17
N ILE A 184 -19.45 -19.15 36.42
CA ILE A 184 -20.78 -19.69 36.67
C ILE A 184 -20.66 -20.39 38.01
N GLN A 185 -21.26 -19.81 39.05
CA GLN A 185 -21.39 -20.51 40.32
C GLN A 185 -22.23 -21.75 40.06
N ASP A 186 -21.57 -22.90 40.02
CA ASP A 186 -22.23 -24.18 40.19
C ASP A 186 -22.93 -24.10 41.55
N LYS A 187 -24.24 -23.85 41.53
CA LYS A 187 -25.10 -24.06 42.68
C LYS A 187 -25.08 -25.57 42.91
N GLU A 188 -24.13 -26.03 43.72
CA GLU A 188 -24.21 -27.32 44.37
C GLU A 188 -25.47 -27.29 45.23
N ASP A 189 -26.55 -27.89 44.72
CA ASP A 189 -27.71 -28.21 45.52
C ASP A 189 -27.26 -29.04 46.72
N SER A 190 -27.47 -28.46 47.88
CA SER A 190 -27.11 -28.98 49.19
C SER A 190 -27.66 -30.38 49.43
N CYS A 191 -26.78 -31.34 49.71
CA CYS A 191 -27.12 -32.50 50.51
C CYS A 191 -25.94 -32.80 51.46
N ALA A 192 -26.15 -32.58 52.75
CA ALA A 192 -25.20 -32.86 53.84
C ALA A 192 -25.85 -33.88 54.80
N PRO A 193 -25.10 -34.50 55.74
CA PRO A 193 -23.76 -35.09 55.62
C PRO A 193 -23.70 -36.52 56.25
N GLU A 194 -22.72 -37.35 55.88
CA GLU A 194 -22.19 -38.36 56.82
C GLU A 194 -20.66 -38.40 56.81
N GLN A 195 -20.11 -38.56 58.00
CA GLN A 195 -18.75 -38.24 58.41
C GLN A 195 -17.77 -39.36 58.07
N GLY A 196 -16.57 -38.99 57.63
CA GLY A 196 -15.43 -39.90 57.49
C GLY A 196 -14.13 -39.14 57.28
N THR A 197 -13.50 -38.71 58.36
CA THR A 197 -12.14 -38.15 58.42
C THR A 197 -11.08 -39.11 57.85
N LEU A 198 -10.14 -38.64 56.99
CA LEU A 198 -8.73 -38.43 57.35
C LEU A 198 -7.85 -37.85 56.19
N LYS A 199 -7.07 -36.83 56.56
CA LYS A 199 -5.75 -36.36 56.07
C LYS A 199 -5.57 -35.76 54.66
N LYS A 200 -5.25 -34.45 54.72
CA LYS A 200 -4.53 -33.64 53.73
C LYS A 200 -3.12 -34.19 53.52
N ASP A 201 -2.62 -34.09 52.29
CA ASP A 201 -1.28 -33.57 52.02
C ASP A 201 -1.24 -32.99 50.60
N GLY A 202 -0.50 -31.89 50.47
CA GLY A 202 -0.64 -30.92 49.39
C GLY A 202 0.10 -31.24 48.10
N LEU A 203 -0.14 -30.32 47.15
CA LEU A 203 0.80 -29.83 46.14
C LEU A 203 0.63 -30.38 44.71
N LEU A 204 -0.44 -29.92 44.02
CA LEU A 204 -0.51 -30.00 42.57
C LEU A 204 0.22 -28.81 41.94
N LYS A 205 1.40 -29.08 41.37
CA LYS A 205 2.31 -28.09 40.79
C LYS A 205 1.72 -27.43 39.54
N HIS A 206 1.75 -26.11 39.53
CA HIS A 206 1.50 -25.24 38.39
C HIS A 206 2.48 -25.58 37.25
N ARG A 207 2.04 -26.26 36.18
CA ARG A 207 2.86 -26.47 34.98
C ARG A 207 2.94 -25.16 34.19
N LYS A 208 4.08 -24.46 34.30
CA LYS A 208 4.46 -23.42 33.34
C LYS A 208 4.81 -24.08 32.01
N TRP A 209 4.08 -23.74 30.94
CA TRP A 209 4.43 -24.08 29.57
C TRP A 209 5.34 -22.99 29.01
N SER A 210 6.63 -23.29 28.85
CA SER A 210 7.59 -22.43 28.16
C SER A 210 8.00 -23.07 26.83
N SER A 211 7.53 -22.54 25.71
CA SER A 211 8.00 -22.92 24.38
C SER A 211 9.32 -22.21 24.06
N GLN A 212 10.45 -22.85 24.31
CA GLN A 212 11.73 -22.46 23.70
C GLN A 212 11.89 -23.17 22.36
N ARG A 213 11.69 -22.44 21.26
CA ARG A 213 12.06 -22.88 19.91
C ARG A 213 13.56 -22.63 19.72
N LYS A 214 14.41 -23.62 20.00
CA LYS A 214 15.84 -23.55 19.68
C LYS A 214 16.02 -23.67 18.16
N ARG A 215 16.52 -22.61 17.52
CA ARG A 215 17.12 -22.69 16.17
C ARG A 215 18.42 -23.50 16.30
N GLN A 216 18.47 -24.67 15.68
CA GLN A 216 19.73 -25.40 15.46
C GLN A 216 20.44 -24.78 14.26
N THR A 217 21.57 -24.13 14.53
CA THR A 217 22.59 -23.79 13.53
C THR A 217 23.65 -24.89 13.60
N HIS A 218 23.81 -25.67 12.53
CA HIS A 218 24.94 -26.59 12.38
C HIS A 218 26.18 -25.80 11.91
N PRO A 219 27.36 -26.00 12.53
CA PRO A 219 28.62 -25.48 12.02
C PRO A 219 29.17 -26.39 10.91
N VAL A 220 29.70 -25.78 9.85
CA VAL A 220 30.40 -26.43 8.73
C VAL A 220 31.81 -26.83 9.17
N PRO A 221 32.31 -28.05 8.88
CA PRO A 221 33.68 -28.44 9.21
C PRO A 221 34.70 -27.79 8.29
N ASN A 222 35.76 -27.30 8.91
CA ASN A 222 36.93 -26.67 8.30
C ASN A 222 37.83 -27.76 7.67
N GLN A 223 38.12 -27.68 6.37
CA GLN A 223 39.16 -28.48 5.71
C GLN A 223 40.24 -27.53 5.17
N SER A 224 41.37 -27.51 5.87
CA SER A 224 42.65 -27.03 5.38
C SER A 224 43.32 -28.18 4.62
N CYS A 225 43.81 -27.93 3.41
CA CYS A 225 45.15 -28.36 3.01
C CYS A 225 45.61 -27.70 1.70
N ARG A 226 46.89 -27.36 1.74
CA ARG A 226 47.77 -26.83 0.69
C ARG A 226 47.79 -27.71 -0.56
N ASN A 227 47.91 -27.08 -1.73
CA ASN A 227 49.13 -27.04 -2.54
C ASN A 227 49.05 -25.90 -3.55
#